data_AF-A0A410Q7E5-F1
#
_entry.id   AF-A0A410Q7E5-F1
#
_cell.length_a   1.000
_cell.length_b   1.000
_cell.length_c   1.000
_cell.angle_alpha   90.00
_cell.angle_beta   90.00
_cell.angle_gamma   90.00
#
_symmetry.space_group_name_H-M   'P 1'
#
loop_
_entity.id
_entity.type
_entity.pdbx_description
1 polymer ?
#
loop_
_entity_poly.entity_id
_entity_poly.type
_entity_poly.pdbx_seq_one_letter_code
_entity_poly.pdbx_strand_id
1 'polypeptide(L)'
;MAVSAGFGFIALSLMLLLALLYLTEHVLFALAAYHDAQAQGNPDALIWGLAIGFLGLIPGIVYLCVRGSGRRMVRCANCGYPHDVSDFCCPKCGEKNPAAAQANPYEQALASRAKKEMIGGIAVIAAGILLTILVMMFFSFSISMGHRLFF
;
A
#
# COMPACT_ATOMS: atom_id res chain seq x y z
N MET A 1 -21.15 -16.00 36.29
CA MET A 1 -20.93 -14.54 36.24
C MET A 1 -19.47 -14.18 35.95
N ALA A 2 -18.47 -14.76 36.64
CA ALA A 2 -17.05 -14.49 36.33
C ALA A 2 -16.59 -15.01 34.95
N VAL A 3 -17.07 -16.19 34.54
CA VAL A 3 -16.70 -16.83 33.26
C VAL A 3 -17.20 -16.05 32.04
N SER A 4 -18.39 -15.44 32.13
CA SER A 4 -18.97 -14.60 31.08
C SER A 4 -18.26 -13.24 30.95
N ALA A 5 -17.78 -12.68 32.06
CA ALA A 5 -17.01 -11.43 32.03
C ALA A 5 -15.64 -11.63 31.37
N GLY A 6 -14.91 -12.69 31.72
CA GLY A 6 -13.61 -13.02 31.13
C GLY A 6 -13.68 -13.23 29.61
N PHE A 7 -14.71 -13.92 29.13
CA PHE A 7 -14.94 -14.11 27.70
C PHE A 7 -15.19 -12.78 26.96
N GLY A 8 -15.98 -11.88 27.56
CA GLY A 8 -16.24 -10.55 26.99
C GLY A 8 -14.98 -9.69 26.86
N PHE A 9 -14.08 -9.72 27.86
CA PHE A 9 -12.81 -8.99 27.79
C PHE A 9 -11.88 -9.53 26.69
N ILE A 10 -11.83 -10.86 26.51
CA ILE A 10 -11.04 -11.49 25.45
C ILE A 10 -11.61 -11.15 24.06
N ALA A 11 -12.93 -11.21 23.89
CA ALA A 11 -13.59 -10.81 22.66
C ALA A 11 -13.30 -9.34 22.31
N LEU A 12 -13.44 -8.42 23.27
CA LEU A 12 -13.19 -7.00 23.07
C LEU A 12 -11.73 -6.73 22.69
N SER A 13 -10.77 -7.36 23.37
CA SER A 13 -9.34 -7.15 23.09
C SER A 13 -8.94 -7.66 21.70
N LEU A 14 -9.49 -8.80 21.28
CA LEU A 14 -9.27 -9.34 19.93
C LEU A 14 -9.87 -8.45 18.84
N MET A 15 -11.08 -7.92 19.08
CA MET A 15 -11.71 -6.96 18.15
C MET A 15 -10.91 -5.66 18.05
N LEU A 16 -10.40 -5.15 19.18
CA LEU A 16 -9.55 -3.96 19.19
C LEU A 16 -8.23 -4.21 18.43
N LEU A 17 -7.60 -5.37 18.63
CA LEU A 17 -6.38 -5.76 17.92
C LEU A 17 -6.62 -5.82 16.41
N LEU A 18 -7.74 -6.42 15.99
CA LEU A 18 -8.14 -6.47 14.58
C LEU A 18 -8.33 -5.06 14.00
N ALA A 19 -9.05 -4.18 14.70
CA ALA A 19 -9.27 -2.81 14.26
C ALA A 19 -7.93 -2.05 14.07
N LEU A 20 -6.98 -2.22 14.99
CA LEU A 20 -5.65 -1.60 14.89
C LEU A 20 -4.84 -2.16 13.71
N LEU A 21 -4.93 -3.46 13.43
CA LEU A 21 -4.27 -4.06 12.26
C LEU A 21 -4.84 -3.51 10.96
N TYR A 22 -6.18 -3.44 10.84
CA TYR A 22 -6.83 -2.86 9.67
C TYR A 22 -6.46 -1.38 9.48
N LEU A 23 -6.41 -0.58 10.55
CA LEU A 23 -5.97 0.81 10.46
C LEU A 23 -4.50 0.90 10.00
N THR A 24 -3.64 0.04 10.52
CA THR A 24 -2.23 0.00 10.15
C THR A 24 -2.03 -0.35 8.67
N GLU A 25 -2.80 -1.30 8.15
CA GLU A 25 -2.84 -1.64 6.72
C GLU A 25 -3.17 -0.42 5.85
N HIS A 26 -4.25 0.30 6.19
CA HIS A 26 -4.68 1.47 5.41
C HIS A 26 -3.62 2.56 5.41
N VAL A 27 -2.98 2.81 6.55
CA VAL A 27 -1.88 3.78 6.68
C VAL A 27 -0.67 3.34 5.86
N LEU A 28 -0.29 2.06 5.91
CA LEU A 28 0.83 1.53 5.14
C LEU A 28 0.59 1.64 3.64
N PHE A 29 -0.61 1.34 3.16
CA PHE A 29 -0.93 1.49 1.74
C PHE A 29 -1.03 2.96 1.30
N ALA A 30 -1.54 3.84 2.15
CA ALA A 30 -1.54 5.27 1.90
C ALA A 30 -0.11 5.80 1.71
N LEU A 31 0.79 5.45 2.63
CA LEU A 31 2.20 5.84 2.58
C LEU A 31 2.91 5.22 1.37
N ALA A 32 2.67 3.94 1.11
CA ALA A 32 3.25 3.25 -0.04
C ALA A 32 2.88 3.95 -1.34
N ALA A 33 1.60 4.30 -1.53
CA ALA A 33 1.12 5.01 -2.71
C ALA A 33 1.65 6.44 -2.80
N TYR A 34 1.69 7.17 -1.68
CA TYR A 34 2.22 8.53 -1.61
C TYR A 34 3.70 8.59 -2.01
N HIS A 35 4.51 7.69 -1.46
CA HIS A 35 5.93 7.59 -1.78
C HIS A 35 6.14 7.08 -3.22
N ASP A 36 5.34 6.11 -3.68
CA ASP A 36 5.41 5.61 -5.05
C ASP A 36 5.07 6.68 -6.10
N ALA A 37 4.07 7.52 -5.81
CA ALA A 37 3.64 8.61 -6.68
C ALA A 37 4.66 9.76 -6.71
N GLN A 38 5.22 10.14 -5.56
CA GLN A 38 6.30 11.11 -5.50
C GLN A 38 7.58 10.61 -6.19
N ALA A 39 7.89 9.31 -6.13
CA ALA A 39 9.05 8.76 -6.83
C ALA A 39 8.91 8.94 -8.34
N GLN A 40 7.68 8.89 -8.84
CA GLN A 40 7.35 9.17 -10.25
C GLN A 40 7.21 10.68 -10.56
N GLY A 41 7.41 11.57 -9.59
CA GLY A 41 7.23 13.00 -9.77
C GLY A 41 5.78 13.41 -10.04
N ASN A 42 4.80 12.63 -9.58
CA ASN A 42 3.38 12.93 -9.75
C ASN A 42 2.96 14.08 -8.80
N PRO A 43 2.44 15.21 -9.30
CA PRO A 43 2.02 16.34 -8.46
C PRO A 43 0.87 15.98 -7.52
N ASP A 44 0.05 15.00 -7.89
CA ASP A 44 -1.14 14.59 -7.14
C ASP A 44 -0.85 13.45 -6.14
N ALA A 45 0.42 13.24 -5.77
CA ALA A 45 0.84 12.15 -4.90
C ALA A 45 0.04 12.08 -3.57
N LEU A 46 -0.28 13.24 -2.98
CA LEU A 46 -1.06 13.32 -1.76
C LEU A 46 -2.50 12.79 -1.94
N ILE A 47 -3.12 13.11 -3.08
CA ILE A 47 -4.49 12.67 -3.40
C ILE A 47 -4.50 11.15 -3.56
N TRP A 48 -3.49 10.57 -4.22
CA TRP A 48 -3.37 9.12 -4.35
C TRP A 48 -3.19 8.42 -3.00
N GLY A 49 -2.32 8.95 -2.14
CA GLY A 49 -2.14 8.43 -0.78
C GLY A 49 -3.43 8.48 0.04
N LEU A 50 -4.13 9.61 0.04
CA LEU A 50 -5.39 9.77 0.77
C LEU A 50 -6.50 8.87 0.20
N ALA A 51 -6.65 8.81 -1.12
CA ALA A 51 -7.66 7.99 -1.77
C ALA A 51 -7.48 6.52 -1.40
N ILE A 52 -6.25 6.00 -1.47
CA ILE A 52 -5.94 4.60 -1.13
C ILE A 52 -6.09 4.34 0.37
N GLY A 53 -5.67 5.29 1.21
CA GLY A 53 -5.80 5.18 2.66
C GLY A 53 -7.24 5.17 3.16
N PHE A 54 -8.17 5.87 2.49
CA PHE A 54 -9.56 5.97 2.95
C PHE A 54 -10.52 5.01 2.23
N LEU A 55 -10.35 4.81 0.93
CA LEU A 55 -11.25 4.01 0.10
C LEU A 55 -10.68 2.60 -0.18
N GLY A 56 -9.43 2.35 0.22
CA GLY A 56 -8.79 1.04 0.12
C GLY A 56 -8.43 0.63 -1.30
N LEU A 57 -8.79 -0.62 -1.64
CA LEU A 57 -8.27 -1.32 -2.82
C LEU A 57 -8.69 -0.70 -4.16
N ILE A 58 -9.91 -0.17 -4.27
CA ILE A 58 -10.46 0.33 -5.54
C ILE A 58 -9.58 1.43 -6.15
N PRO A 59 -9.31 2.56 -5.46
CA PRO A 59 -8.38 3.56 -5.99
C PRO A 59 -6.94 3.06 -6.07
N GLY A 60 -6.56 2.03 -5.30
CA GLY A 60 -5.25 1.37 -5.45
C GLY A 60 -5.09 0.73 -6.83
N ILE A 61 -6.10 0.00 -7.29
CA ILE A 61 -6.10 -0.60 -8.63
C ILE A 61 -6.12 0.51 -9.70
N VAL A 62 -6.99 1.51 -9.56
CA VAL A 62 -7.07 2.63 -10.50
C VAL A 62 -5.74 3.37 -10.58
N TYR A 63 -5.10 3.65 -9.44
CA TYR A 63 -3.76 4.25 -9.38
C TYR A 63 -2.76 3.45 -10.20
N LEU A 64 -2.70 2.12 -10.00
CA LEU A 64 -1.80 1.25 -10.73
C LEU A 64 -2.09 1.24 -12.24
N CYS A 65 -3.35 1.34 -12.66
CA CYS A 65 -3.72 1.41 -14.07
C CYS A 65 -3.29 2.73 -14.74
N VAL A 66 -3.38 3.85 -14.01
CA VAL A 66 -2.98 5.17 -14.55
C VAL A 66 -1.51 5.50 -14.27
N ARG A 67 -0.83 4.66 -13.48
CA ARG A 67 0.57 4.77 -13.13
C ARG A 67 1.42 4.79 -14.39
N GLY A 68 2.16 5.87 -14.61
CA GLY A 68 3.01 6.05 -15.78
C GLY A 68 2.30 6.64 -17.01
N SER A 69 1.00 6.92 -16.96
CA SER A 69 0.31 7.67 -18.04
C SER A 69 0.86 9.11 -18.21
N GLY A 70 1.48 9.65 -17.15
CA GLY A 70 2.12 10.97 -17.13
C GLY A 70 3.63 10.97 -17.42
N ARG A 71 4.22 9.89 -17.95
CA ARG A 71 5.65 9.89 -18.32
C ARG A 71 5.90 10.99 -19.34
N ARG A 72 6.75 11.94 -18.97
CA ARG A 72 7.10 13.06 -19.86
C ARG A 72 8.04 12.53 -20.94
N MET A 73 7.60 12.66 -22.19
CA MET A 73 8.45 12.42 -23.35
C MET A 73 9.23 13.69 -23.66
N VAL A 74 10.54 13.58 -23.88
CA VAL A 74 11.38 14.65 -24.43
C VAL A 74 11.86 14.29 -25.81
N ARG A 75 12.10 15.32 -26.64
CA ARG A 75 12.72 15.14 -27.95
C ARG A 75 14.22 15.37 -27.82
N CYS A 76 15.01 14.47 -28.38
CA CYS A 76 16.45 14.63 -28.46
C CYS A 76 16.81 15.92 -29.21
N ALA A 77 17.67 16.75 -28.64
CA ALA A 77 18.13 18.00 -29.25
C ALA A 77 18.96 17.79 -30.54
N ASN A 78 19.61 16.64 -30.68
CA ASN A 78 20.48 16.32 -31.82
C ASN A 78 19.70 15.62 -32.96
N CYS A 79 18.98 14.53 -32.67
CA CYS A 79 18.32 13.72 -33.70
C CYS A 79 16.77 13.83 -33.75
N GLY A 80 16.16 14.58 -32.84
CA GLY A 80 14.70 14.77 -32.78
C GLY A 80 13.89 13.55 -32.32
N TYR A 81 14.53 12.42 -31.99
CA TYR A 81 13.85 11.20 -31.56
C TYR A 81 13.14 11.41 -30.20
N PRO A 82 11.85 11.07 -30.07
CA PRO A 82 11.13 11.13 -28.81
C PRO A 82 11.53 9.95 -27.91
N HIS A 83 11.91 10.24 -26.67
CA HIS A 83 12.27 9.24 -25.66
C HIS A 83 11.89 9.72 -24.25
N ASP A 84 12.04 8.88 -23.24
CA ASP A 84 11.64 9.21 -21.87
C ASP A 84 12.61 10.25 -21.27
N VAL A 85 12.10 11.11 -20.40
CA VAL A 85 12.92 12.04 -19.61
C VAL A 85 13.91 11.31 -18.71
N SER A 86 13.59 10.09 -18.26
CA SER A 86 14.49 9.28 -17.43
C SER A 86 15.67 8.68 -18.20
N ASP A 87 15.64 8.67 -19.54
CA ASP A 87 16.72 8.09 -20.33
C ASP A 87 17.97 8.95 -20.26
N PHE A 88 19.07 8.41 -19.70
CA PHE A 88 20.36 9.13 -19.56
C PHE A 88 20.93 9.61 -20.90
N CYS A 89 20.72 8.84 -21.96
CA CYS A 89 21.15 9.14 -23.31
C CYS A 89 20.03 8.80 -24.31
N CYS A 90 19.98 9.52 -25.43
CA CYS A 90 19.07 9.21 -26.52
C CYS A 90 19.33 7.78 -27.04
N PRO A 91 18.31 6.90 -27.10
CA PRO A 91 18.48 5.52 -27.52
C PRO A 91 18.85 5.37 -29.00
N LYS A 92 18.66 6.42 -29.81
CA LYS A 92 18.94 6.40 -31.25
C LYS A 92 20.35 6.90 -31.59
N CYS A 93 20.77 8.03 -31.00
CA CYS A 93 22.04 8.69 -31.37
C CYS A 93 23.07 8.74 -30.23
N GLY A 94 22.72 8.32 -29.02
CA GLY A 94 23.63 8.32 -27.86
C GLY A 94 23.88 9.70 -27.23
N GLU A 95 23.23 10.76 -27.73
CA GLU A 95 23.36 12.11 -27.17
C GLU A 95 22.89 12.14 -25.71
N LYS A 96 23.62 12.84 -24.83
CA LYS A 96 23.23 12.95 -23.42
C LYS A 96 21.93 13.72 -23.29
N ASN A 97 21.02 13.22 -22.46
CA ASN A 97 19.76 13.89 -22.18
C ASN A 97 19.94 14.87 -21.01
N PRO A 98 19.89 16.20 -21.23
CA PRO A 98 20.02 17.17 -20.14
C PRO A 98 18.83 17.10 -19.16
N ALA A 99 17.67 16.58 -19.59
CA ALA A 99 16.51 16.42 -18.73
C ALA A 99 16.68 15.27 -17.71
N ALA A 100 17.42 14.22 -18.07
CA ALA A 100 17.77 13.14 -17.14
C ALA A 100 18.73 13.61 -16.03
N ALA A 101 19.54 14.65 -16.29
CA ALA A 101 20.40 15.26 -15.27
C ALA A 101 19.60 16.00 -14.18
N GLN A 102 18.33 16.32 -14.44
CA GLN A 102 17.40 16.94 -13.48
C GLN A 102 16.55 15.91 -12.72
N ALA A 103 16.88 14.62 -12.84
CA ALA A 103 16.20 13.55 -12.12
C ALA A 103 16.27 13.77 -10.60
N ASN A 104 15.18 13.43 -9.91
CA ASN A 104 15.07 13.60 -8.47
C ASN A 104 16.10 12.68 -7.76
N PRO A 105 17.08 13.23 -7.01
CA PRO A 105 18.09 12.42 -6.33
C PRO A 105 17.48 11.48 -5.27
N TYR A 106 16.25 11.75 -4.82
CA TYR A 106 15.54 10.94 -3.83
C TYR A 106 14.66 9.84 -4.43
N GLU A 107 14.57 9.71 -5.76
CA GLU A 107 13.69 8.74 -6.45
C GLU A 107 13.93 7.29 -5.97
N GLN A 108 15.19 6.85 -5.96
CA GLN A 108 15.55 5.49 -5.53
C GLN A 108 15.25 5.24 -4.05
N ALA A 109 15.55 6.23 -3.20
CA ALA A 109 15.28 6.14 -1.77
C ALA A 109 13.78 6.00 -1.51
N LEU A 110 12.98 6.76 -2.23
CA LEU A 110 11.54 6.79 -2.07
C LEU A 110 10.85 5.55 -2.64
N ALA A 111 11.28 5.06 -3.80
CA ALA A 111 10.84 3.78 -4.34
C ALA A 111 11.15 2.61 -3.38
N SER A 112 12.31 2.65 -2.71
CA SER A 112 12.66 1.64 -1.71
C SER A 112 11.77 1.70 -0.46
N ARG A 113 11.34 2.90 -0.04
CA ARG A 113 10.39 3.08 1.07
C ARG A 113 9.00 2.57 0.70
N ALA A 114 8.50 2.97 -0.47
CA ALA A 114 7.22 2.52 -0.99
C ALA A 114 7.14 0.98 -1.06
N LYS A 115 8.22 0.34 -1.52
CA LYS A 115 8.30 -1.13 -1.55
C LYS A 115 8.21 -1.75 -0.15
N LYS A 116 8.93 -1.20 0.84
CA LYS A 116 8.89 -1.69 2.23
C LYS A 116 7.51 -1.51 2.85
N GLU A 117 6.86 -0.38 2.62
CA GLU A 117 5.51 -0.08 3.10
C GLU A 117 4.47 -0.99 2.46
N MET A 118 4.57 -1.24 1.15
CA MET A 118 3.69 -2.17 0.43
C MET A 118 3.86 -3.61 0.94
N ILE A 119 5.10 -4.09 1.12
CA ILE A 119 5.36 -5.42 1.70
C ILE A 119 4.81 -5.49 3.14
N GLY A 120 5.00 -4.43 3.93
CA GLY A 120 4.44 -4.31 5.27
C GLY A 120 2.91 -4.43 5.27
N GLY A 121 2.23 -3.70 4.39
CA GLY A 121 0.77 -3.75 4.27
C GLY A 121 0.26 -5.15 3.90
N ILE A 122 0.90 -5.81 2.94
CA ILE A 122 0.58 -7.20 2.56
C ILE A 122 0.78 -8.16 3.74
N ALA A 123 1.87 -8.01 4.51
CA ALA A 123 2.13 -8.84 5.68
C ALA A 123 1.08 -8.61 6.78
N VAL A 124 0.63 -7.37 6.99
CA VAL A 124 -0.42 -7.02 7.95
C VAL A 124 -1.76 -7.62 7.53
N ILE A 125 -2.13 -7.57 6.24
CA ILE A 125 -3.32 -8.26 5.74
C ILE A 125 -3.26 -9.76 6.03
N ALA A 126 -2.13 -10.40 5.70
CA ALA A 126 -1.98 -11.84 5.90
C ALA A 126 -2.13 -12.21 7.39
N ALA A 127 -1.52 -11.44 8.28
CA ALA A 127 -1.66 -11.61 9.73
C ALA A 127 -3.10 -11.35 10.20
N GLY A 128 -3.76 -10.30 9.68
CA GLY A 128 -5.15 -9.97 9.94
C GLY A 128 -6.09 -11.10 9.56
N ILE A 129 -5.95 -11.66 8.36
CA ILE A 129 -6.76 -12.80 7.89
C ILE A 129 -6.57 -14.02 8.80
N LEU A 130 -5.33 -14.39 9.11
CA LEU A 130 -5.06 -15.51 10.02
C LEU A 130 -5.69 -15.28 11.39
N LEU A 131 -5.57 -14.07 11.94
CA LEU A 131 -6.19 -13.71 13.20
C LEU A 131 -7.72 -13.78 13.12
N THR A 132 -8.36 -13.31 12.04
CA THR A 132 -9.81 -13.41 11.88
C THR A 132 -10.29 -14.86 11.90
N ILE A 133 -9.56 -15.77 11.23
CA ILE A 133 -9.88 -17.19 11.23
C ILE A 133 -9.80 -17.76 12.65
N LEU A 134 -8.71 -17.45 13.39
CA LEU A 134 -8.54 -17.89 14.78
C LEU A 134 -9.65 -17.37 15.69
N VAL A 135 -10.04 -16.10 15.52
CA VAL A 135 -11.14 -15.48 16.26
C VAL A 135 -12.46 -16.20 15.96
N MET A 136 -12.77 -16.46 14.68
CA MET A 136 -13.97 -17.20 14.28
C MET A 136 -14.00 -18.61 14.85
N MET A 137 -12.86 -19.32 14.85
CA MET A 137 -12.74 -20.65 15.46
C MET A 137 -12.98 -20.61 16.97
N PHE A 138 -12.41 -19.62 17.67
CA PHE A 138 -12.59 -19.43 19.11
C PHE A 138 -14.07 -19.19 19.45
N PHE A 139 -14.73 -18.26 18.77
CA PHE A 139 -16.16 -18.00 18.96
C PHE A 139 -17.01 -19.24 18.68
N SER A 140 -16.73 -19.96 17.59
CA SER A 140 -17.46 -21.18 17.22
C SER A 140 -17.32 -22.28 18.30
N PHE A 141 -16.11 -22.45 18.82
CA PHE A 141 -15.84 -23.40 19.90
C PHE A 141 -16.56 -23.00 21.20
N SER A 142 -16.52 -21.72 21.58
CA SER A 142 -17.18 -21.23 22.78
C SER A 142 -18.71 -21.34 22.72
N ILE A 143 -19.31 -21.08 21.56
CA ILE A 143 -20.75 -21.28 21.34
C ILE A 143 -21.12 -22.78 21.45
N SER A 144 -20.32 -23.65 20.84
CA SER A 144 -20.53 -25.11 20.89
C SER A 144 -20.43 -25.68 22.31
N MET A 145 -19.44 -25.24 23.09
CA MET A 145 -19.33 -25.59 24.52
C MET A 145 -20.51 -25.06 25.33
N GLY A 146 -20.93 -23.81 25.08
CA GLY A 146 -22.11 -23.23 25.74
C GLY A 146 -23.36 -24.08 25.50
N HIS A 147 -23.63 -24.49 24.26
CA HIS A 147 -24.79 -25.32 23.94
C HIS A 147 -24.75 -26.71 24.63
N ARG A 148 -23.57 -27.31 24.80
CA ARG A 148 -23.39 -28.62 25.48
C ARG A 148 -23.47 -28.57 27.00
N LEU A 149 -23.39 -27.39 27.61
CA LEU A 149 -23.48 -27.20 29.06
C LEU A 149 -24.90 -26.83 29.53
N PHE A 150 -25.76 -26.36 28.62
CA PHE A 150 -27.13 -25.93 28.90
C PHE A 150 -28.23 -26.88 28.38
N PHE A 151 -27.85 -27.92 27.63
CA PHE A 151 -28.69 -29.05 27.20
C PHE A 151 -28.01 -30.36 27.59
#